data_AF-A0A533ZAN9-F1
#
_entry.id   AF-A0A533ZAN9-F1
#
_cell.length_a   1.000
_cell.length_b   1.000
_cell.length_c   1.000
_cell.angle_alpha   90.00
_cell.angle_beta   90.00
_cell.angle_gamma   90.00
#
_symmetry.space_group_name_H-M   'P 1'
#
loop_
_entity.id
_entity.type
_entity.pdbx_description
1 polymer ?
#
loop_
_entity_poly.entity_id
_entity_poly.type
_entity_poly.pdbx_seq_one_letter_code
_entity_poly.pdbx_strand_id
1 'polypeptide(L)'
;MAVWLLDEDGRRVRLLDPFRPAFYLAGPRHALDAALRALPRRGCPLTTSRVERRELGSPDSVPVLEVAVHQPSQFPALARRLIQQCDQAQFYHVDVPLPQRYFYERGLFPLARCEVEVAGDRTIRSIHAVDSPWDTGYAIPPLSILELSLEGRLSNPNHGGVFQLLVRVEGEERCLEGDDGAELLARLNQLLHRHDPDVILTDWGDSYILPRLLMLASRVQLPLALNRDAARPVGMQAPRSYFSYGRILANAGARTLYGRLHVDRQNSFVMAETGFSGLIEQARVTKVPLQHMARTTTGTGITAMQLETAHRDGILIPYRKREPEEFKSALELLHTDQGGLVYAPALGYHENVGELDFASMYPSIMTRFNISPETVNCSCCAHDPAAPPPLIP
;
A
#
# COMPACT_ATOMS: atom_id res chain seq x y z
N MET A 1 4.58 14.19 9.59
CA MET A 1 3.95 13.64 8.37
C MET A 1 3.37 14.80 7.59
N ALA A 2 3.48 14.84 6.26
CA ALA A 2 2.73 15.82 5.46
C ALA A 2 1.39 15.22 5.07
N VAL A 3 0.30 15.95 5.32
CA VAL A 3 -1.08 15.54 5.04
C VAL A 3 -1.69 16.54 4.08
N TRP A 4 -2.33 16.04 3.03
CA TRP A 4 -3.03 16.85 2.04
C TRP A 4 -4.52 16.66 2.23
N LEU A 5 -5.25 17.77 2.37
CA LEU A 5 -6.68 17.80 2.64
C LEU A 5 -7.37 18.66 1.59
N LEU A 6 -8.62 18.31 1.29
CA LEU A 6 -9.56 19.13 0.53
C LEU A 6 -10.61 19.61 1.53
N ASP A 7 -10.71 20.93 1.74
CA ASP A 7 -11.73 21.50 2.63
C ASP A 7 -13.09 21.62 1.91
N GLU A 8 -14.14 21.96 2.66
CA GLU A 8 -15.51 22.09 2.14
C GLU A 8 -15.67 23.27 1.15
N ASP A 9 -14.77 24.25 1.20
CA ASP A 9 -14.68 25.35 0.22
C ASP A 9 -13.94 24.93 -1.07
N GLY A 10 -13.46 23.68 -1.16
CA GLY A 10 -12.70 23.16 -2.30
C GLY A 10 -11.23 23.58 -2.33
N ARG A 11 -10.68 24.13 -1.23
CA ARG A 11 -9.26 24.47 -1.13
C ARG A 11 -8.42 23.25 -0.79
N ARG A 12 -7.27 23.13 -1.46
CA ARG A 12 -6.30 22.07 -1.20
C ARG A 12 -5.25 22.57 -0.23
N VAL A 13 -5.22 22.00 0.96
CA VAL A 13 -4.36 22.45 2.06
C VAL A 13 -3.32 21.38 2.37
N ARG A 14 -2.05 21.81 2.44
CA ARG A 14 -0.95 21.00 2.95
C ARG A 14 -0.70 21.35 4.41
N LEU A 15 -0.87 20.37 5.28
CA LEU A 15 -0.60 20.49 6.71
C LEU A 15 0.50 19.52 7.16
N LEU A 16 1.03 19.76 8.36
CA LEU A 16 2.02 18.88 9.00
C LEU A 16 1.47 18.29 10.29
N ASP A 17 1.40 16.97 10.40
CA ASP A 17 1.08 16.27 11.66
C ASP A 17 2.36 15.73 12.32
N PRO A 18 2.68 16.12 13.58
CA PRO A 18 3.75 15.51 14.36
C PRO A 18 3.56 14.00 14.53
N PHE A 19 4.34 13.22 13.78
CA PHE A 19 4.26 11.76 13.74
C PHE A 19 5.62 11.15 14.07
N ARG A 20 5.66 10.26 15.05
CA ARG A 20 6.90 9.66 15.60
C ARG A 20 6.84 8.12 15.51
N PRO A 21 7.00 7.55 14.31
CA PRO A 21 6.92 6.10 14.14
C PRO A 21 8.01 5.39 14.95
N ALA A 22 7.63 4.29 15.61
CA ALA A 22 8.52 3.51 16.48
C ALA A 22 8.69 2.05 16.02
N PHE A 23 9.91 1.57 15.83
CA PHE A 23 10.16 0.14 15.62
C PHE A 23 10.63 -0.51 16.92
N TYR A 24 10.57 -1.83 16.97
CA TYR A 24 10.89 -2.59 18.18
C TYR A 24 12.00 -3.59 17.91
N LEU A 25 12.81 -3.84 18.94
CA LEU A 25 13.85 -4.85 18.94
C LEU A 25 13.67 -5.80 20.12
N ALA A 26 13.70 -7.11 19.85
CA ALA A 26 13.77 -8.15 20.86
C ALA A 26 15.09 -8.93 20.71
N GLY A 27 15.56 -9.52 21.81
CA GLY A 27 16.77 -10.33 21.79
C GLY A 27 17.55 -10.27 23.10
N PRO A 28 18.71 -10.93 23.15
CA PRO A 28 19.52 -10.97 24.36
C PRO A 28 20.05 -9.57 24.71
N ARG A 29 20.30 -9.33 26.01
CA ARG A 29 20.69 -7.99 26.52
C ARG A 29 21.87 -7.38 25.76
N HIS A 30 22.89 -8.16 25.44
CA HIS A 30 24.07 -7.66 24.73
C HIS A 30 23.75 -7.16 23.31
N ALA A 31 22.76 -7.75 22.64
CA ALA A 31 22.31 -7.31 21.32
C ALA A 31 21.52 -6.00 21.41
N LEU A 32 20.65 -5.85 22.41
CA LEU A 32 19.92 -4.61 22.65
C LEU A 32 20.85 -3.47 23.06
N ASP A 33 21.86 -3.76 23.89
CA ASP A 33 22.87 -2.78 24.29
C ASP A 33 23.77 -2.37 23.09
N ALA A 34 24.07 -3.30 22.18
CA ALA A 34 24.75 -2.99 20.93
C ALA A 34 23.90 -2.08 20.04
N ALA A 35 22.60 -2.36 19.91
CA ALA A 35 21.67 -1.50 19.17
C ALA A 35 21.61 -0.09 19.76
N LEU A 36 21.52 0.04 21.09
CA LEU A 36 21.56 1.34 21.79
C LEU A 36 22.85 2.11 21.50
N ARG A 37 24.01 1.43 21.51
CA ARG A 37 25.30 2.06 21.16
C ARG A 37 25.36 2.48 19.69
N ALA A 38 24.70 1.75 18.81
CA ALA A 38 24.64 2.03 17.38
C ALA A 38 23.64 3.15 17.02
N LEU A 39 22.81 3.63 17.96
CA LEU A 39 21.91 4.75 17.71
C LEU A 39 22.68 6.06 17.48
N PRO A 40 22.20 6.91 16.55
CA PRO A 40 22.85 8.19 16.27
C PRO A 40 22.74 9.13 17.48
N ARG A 41 23.88 9.66 17.95
CA ARG A 41 23.91 10.65 19.04
C ARG A 41 23.56 12.07 18.60
N ARG A 42 23.66 12.37 17.31
CA ARG A 42 23.37 13.67 16.69
C ARG A 42 22.72 13.46 15.32
N GLY A 43 21.93 14.44 14.88
CA GLY A 43 21.36 14.49 13.53
C GLY A 43 20.14 13.61 13.28
N CYS A 44 19.69 12.82 14.27
CA CYS A 44 18.45 12.04 14.19
C CYS A 44 17.79 11.99 15.57
N PRO A 45 16.85 12.92 15.86
CA PRO A 45 16.16 12.94 17.14
C PRO A 45 15.27 11.71 17.29
N LEU A 46 15.45 11.00 18.41
CA LEU A 46 14.76 9.76 18.72
C LEU A 46 14.54 9.61 20.22
N THR A 47 13.61 8.75 20.59
CA THR A 47 13.35 8.34 21.98
C THR A 47 13.44 6.83 22.05
N THR A 48 13.99 6.32 23.15
CA THR A 48 14.02 4.89 23.44
C THR A 48 13.36 4.57 24.76
N SER A 49 12.67 3.45 24.80
CA SER A 49 11.96 2.93 25.97
C SER A 49 12.07 1.41 25.98
N ARG A 50 12.11 0.82 27.18
CA ARG A 50 11.92 -0.63 27.34
C ARG A 50 10.45 -0.85 27.67
N VAL A 51 9.77 -1.66 26.88
CA VAL A 51 8.34 -1.91 26.99
C VAL A 51 8.06 -3.40 26.82
N GLU A 52 6.94 -3.85 27.36
CA GLU A 52 6.42 -5.19 27.12
C GLU A 52 5.49 -5.16 25.90
N ARG A 53 5.60 -6.16 25.03
CA ARG A 53 4.75 -6.34 23.84
C ARG A 53 4.48 -7.82 23.61
N ARG A 54 3.42 -8.14 22.88
CA ARG A 54 3.03 -9.52 22.58
C ARG A 54 3.50 -9.92 21.19
N GLU A 55 4.02 -11.13 21.04
CA GLU A 55 4.28 -11.74 19.73
C GLU A 55 3.06 -12.51 19.23
N LEU A 56 2.94 -12.66 17.91
CA LEU A 56 1.88 -13.49 17.33
C LEU A 56 2.03 -14.94 17.82
N GLY A 57 0.94 -15.55 18.27
CA GLY A 57 0.94 -16.95 18.76
C GLY A 57 1.44 -17.14 20.20
N SER A 58 2.01 -16.11 20.84
CA SER A 58 2.41 -16.18 22.25
C SER A 58 1.36 -15.52 23.16
N PRO A 59 0.90 -16.19 24.23
CA PRO A 59 0.07 -15.55 25.25
C PRO A 59 0.89 -14.57 26.11
N ASP A 60 2.20 -14.79 26.22
CA ASP A 60 3.08 -14.01 27.07
C ASP A 60 3.64 -12.79 26.35
N SER A 61 3.82 -11.72 27.12
CA SER A 61 4.53 -10.53 26.64
C SER A 61 6.04 -10.74 26.75
N VAL A 62 6.76 -10.15 25.80
CA VAL A 62 8.22 -10.15 25.74
C VAL A 62 8.77 -8.72 25.92
N PRO A 63 9.90 -8.57 26.62
CA PRO A 63 10.56 -7.29 26.76
C PRO A 63 11.20 -6.87 25.44
N VAL A 64 10.85 -5.68 24.97
CA VAL A 64 11.40 -5.10 23.74
C VAL A 64 11.97 -3.70 23.96
N LEU A 65 12.96 -3.35 23.15
CA LEU A 65 13.44 -1.99 23.01
C LEU A 65 12.62 -1.29 21.93
N GLU A 66 11.84 -0.30 22.33
CA GLU A 66 11.14 0.60 21.42
C GLU A 66 12.06 1.77 21.02
N VAL A 67 12.08 2.09 19.73
CA VAL A 67 12.86 3.20 19.16
C VAL A 67 11.93 4.09 18.32
N ALA A 68 11.47 5.20 18.91
CA ALA A 68 10.62 6.18 18.27
C ALA A 68 11.45 7.25 17.54
N VAL A 69 11.28 7.35 16.21
CA VAL A 69 12.02 8.30 15.37
C VAL A 69 11.19 9.57 15.19
N HIS A 70 11.72 10.73 15.60
CA HIS A 70 10.93 11.97 15.58
C HIS A 70 10.76 12.56 14.19
N GLN A 71 11.64 12.18 13.25
CA GLN A 71 11.57 12.57 11.85
C GLN A 71 11.30 11.33 10.97
N PRO A 72 10.06 11.14 10.47
CA PRO A 72 9.69 9.97 9.67
C PRO A 72 10.57 9.72 8.45
N SER A 73 11.14 10.76 7.84
CA SER A 73 12.05 10.64 6.69
C SER A 73 13.35 9.89 7.01
N GLN A 74 13.78 9.88 8.28
CA GLN A 74 15.02 9.23 8.72
C GLN A 74 14.80 7.76 9.12
N PHE A 75 13.56 7.37 9.37
CA PHE A 75 13.19 6.03 9.84
C PHE A 75 13.75 4.91 8.92
N PRO A 76 13.57 4.92 7.59
CA PRO A 76 14.02 3.81 6.75
C PRO A 76 15.54 3.68 6.69
N ALA A 77 16.28 4.78 6.82
CA ALA A 77 17.73 4.77 6.82
C ALA A 77 18.28 4.23 8.15
N LEU A 78 17.69 4.66 9.28
CA LEU A 78 18.06 4.17 10.61
C LEU A 78 17.75 2.68 10.77
N ALA A 79 16.55 2.23 10.40
CA ALA A 79 16.16 0.83 10.49
C ALA A 79 17.10 -0.07 9.69
N ARG A 80 17.37 0.27 8.42
CA ARG A 80 18.32 -0.48 7.57
C ARG A 80 19.71 -0.57 8.19
N ARG A 81 20.23 0.53 8.74
CA ARG A 81 21.55 0.54 9.39
C ARG A 81 21.60 -0.40 10.59
N LEU A 82 20.59 -0.35 11.46
CA LEU A 82 20.55 -1.22 12.64
C LEU A 82 20.37 -2.70 12.27
N ILE A 83 19.53 -3.00 11.29
CA ILE A 83 19.35 -4.38 10.78
C ILE A 83 20.69 -4.97 10.30
N GLN A 84 21.55 -4.16 9.68
CA GLN A 84 22.87 -4.60 9.22
C GLN A 84 23.89 -4.74 10.35
N GLN A 85 23.76 -3.97 11.43
CA GLN A 85 24.73 -3.92 12.53
C GLN A 85 24.38 -4.83 13.71
N CYS A 86 23.11 -5.25 13.82
CA CYS A 86 22.57 -5.99 14.97
C CYS A 86 21.82 -7.24 14.49
N ASP A 87 22.53 -8.16 13.86
CA ASP A 87 21.99 -9.42 13.31
C ASP A 87 21.38 -10.36 14.36
N GLN A 88 21.86 -10.28 15.60
CA GLN A 88 21.35 -11.04 16.75
C GLN A 88 20.06 -10.46 17.36
N ALA A 89 19.62 -9.27 16.93
CA ALA A 89 18.36 -8.69 17.34
C ALA A 89 17.25 -9.06 16.35
N GLN A 90 16.06 -9.34 16.86
CA GLN A 90 14.84 -9.45 16.08
C GLN A 90 14.23 -8.06 15.92
N PHE A 91 13.73 -7.75 14.72
CA PHE A 91 13.17 -6.43 14.40
C PHE A 91 11.69 -6.56 14.08
N TYR A 92 10.91 -5.61 14.58
CA TYR A 92 9.47 -5.55 14.36
C TYR A 92 9.04 -4.16 13.88
N HIS A 93 7.98 -4.11 13.07
CA HIS A 93 7.38 -2.91 12.47
C HIS A 93 8.33 -2.07 11.59
N VAL A 94 9.48 -2.59 11.18
CA VAL A 94 10.49 -1.85 10.40
C VAL A 94 10.14 -1.72 8.91
N ASP A 95 9.30 -2.60 8.40
CA ASP A 95 8.89 -2.69 6.99
C ASP A 95 7.42 -2.31 6.75
N VAL A 96 6.68 -1.98 7.81
CA VAL A 96 5.33 -1.41 7.69
C VAL A 96 5.43 0.00 7.09
N PRO A 97 4.81 0.26 5.92
CA PRO A 97 4.84 1.58 5.30
C PRO A 97 4.37 2.71 6.23
N LEU A 98 5.17 3.77 6.34
CA LEU A 98 4.86 4.91 7.23
C LEU A 98 3.49 5.56 6.97
N PRO A 99 2.99 5.71 5.73
CA PRO A 99 1.64 6.21 5.50
C PRO A 99 0.54 5.28 6.04
N GLN A 100 0.69 3.96 5.91
CA GLN A 100 -0.26 2.98 6.47
C GLN A 100 -0.24 3.04 8.00
N ARG A 101 0.96 3.06 8.57
CA ARG A 101 1.12 3.20 10.02
C ARG A 101 0.51 4.49 10.56
N TYR A 102 0.64 5.59 9.83
CA TYR A 102 0.00 6.85 10.19
C TYR A 102 -1.53 6.70 10.22
N PHE A 103 -2.13 6.00 9.25
CA PHE A 103 -3.56 5.67 9.26
C PHE A 103 -3.94 4.82 10.48
N TYR A 104 -3.15 3.81 10.84
CA TYR A 104 -3.42 2.98 12.01
C TYR A 104 -3.37 3.79 13.32
N GLU A 105 -2.29 4.55 13.55
CA GLU A 105 -2.07 5.29 14.80
C GLU A 105 -3.03 6.50 14.97
N ARG A 106 -3.58 7.02 13.87
CA ARG A 106 -4.54 8.13 13.90
C ARG A 106 -5.99 7.70 13.72
N GLY A 107 -6.26 6.41 13.51
CA GLY A 107 -7.61 5.94 13.17
C GLY A 107 -8.14 6.52 11.86
N LEU A 108 -7.26 6.86 10.93
CA LEU A 108 -7.59 7.46 9.64
C LEU A 108 -7.53 6.40 8.52
N PHE A 109 -7.94 6.78 7.32
CA PHE A 109 -7.83 5.98 6.10
C PHE A 109 -7.84 6.90 4.86
N PRO A 110 -7.44 6.40 3.67
CA PRO A 110 -7.40 7.22 2.46
C PRO A 110 -8.76 7.86 2.14
N LEU A 111 -8.76 9.15 1.81
CA LEU A 111 -9.98 9.90 1.44
C LEU A 111 -11.08 9.88 2.52
N ALA A 112 -10.73 9.63 3.79
CA ALA A 112 -11.63 9.81 4.92
C ALA A 112 -12.10 11.26 5.01
N ARG A 113 -13.38 11.46 5.33
CA ARG A 113 -13.84 12.76 5.82
C ARG A 113 -13.31 12.92 7.25
N CYS A 114 -12.68 14.05 7.54
CA CYS A 114 -12.09 14.28 8.85
C CYS A 114 -12.32 15.71 9.33
N GLU A 115 -12.33 15.87 10.64
CA GLU A 115 -12.25 17.17 11.30
C GLU A 115 -10.80 17.39 11.73
N VAL A 116 -10.32 18.62 11.56
CA VAL A 116 -8.91 18.96 11.77
C VAL A 116 -8.79 20.29 12.49
N GLU A 117 -8.12 20.28 13.64
CA GLU A 117 -7.71 21.52 14.32
C GLU A 117 -6.29 21.90 13.90
N VAL A 118 -6.14 23.12 13.39
CA VAL A 118 -4.89 23.60 12.80
C VAL A 118 -4.33 24.76 13.61
N ALA A 119 -3.05 24.68 13.97
CA ALA A 119 -2.32 25.79 14.55
C ALA A 119 -1.97 26.84 13.48
N GLY A 120 -1.67 28.08 13.88
CA GLY A 120 -1.36 29.18 12.95
C GLY A 120 -0.16 28.92 12.02
N ASP A 121 0.71 27.97 12.36
CA ASP A 121 1.88 27.54 11.58
C ASP A 121 1.59 26.38 10.60
N ARG A 122 0.30 26.03 10.39
CA ARG A 122 -0.15 24.87 9.58
C ARG A 122 0.20 23.50 10.15
N THR A 123 0.53 23.45 11.45
CA THR A 123 0.68 22.19 12.18
C THR A 123 -0.69 21.68 12.65
N ILE A 124 -0.96 20.39 12.47
CA ILE A 124 -2.16 19.72 12.97
C ILE A 124 -2.04 19.55 14.48
N ARG A 125 -3.04 20.02 15.23
CA ARG A 125 -3.19 19.79 16.68
C ARG A 125 -3.96 18.50 16.95
N SER A 126 -5.07 18.31 16.24
CA SER A 126 -5.89 17.10 16.27
C SER A 126 -6.46 16.81 14.88
N ILE A 127 -6.64 15.53 14.59
CA ILE A 127 -7.27 15.04 13.37
C ILE A 127 -7.98 13.73 13.71
N HIS A 128 -9.25 13.62 13.34
CA HIS A 128 -10.03 12.39 13.49
C HIS A 128 -10.96 12.21 12.30
N ALA A 129 -11.15 10.95 11.88
CA ALA A 129 -12.13 10.62 10.86
C ALA A 129 -13.54 10.80 11.44
N VAL A 130 -14.45 11.31 10.62
CA VAL A 130 -15.89 11.42 10.93
C VAL A 130 -16.73 10.40 10.18
N ASP A 131 -16.14 9.69 9.21
CA ASP A 131 -16.72 8.54 8.54
C ASP A 131 -15.92 7.26 8.85
N SER A 132 -16.51 6.11 8.48
CA SER A 132 -15.92 4.78 8.67
C SER A 132 -15.49 4.18 7.33
N PRO A 133 -14.41 3.37 7.31
CA PRO A 133 -14.06 2.61 6.11
C PRO A 133 -15.08 1.52 5.78
N TRP A 134 -16.00 1.21 6.71
CA TRP A 134 -17.06 0.21 6.56
C TRP A 134 -18.42 0.81 6.15
N ASP A 135 -18.52 2.13 6.05
CA ASP A 135 -19.73 2.77 5.58
C ASP A 135 -19.94 2.45 4.10
N THR A 136 -21.16 2.10 3.70
CA THR A 136 -21.49 1.76 2.30
C THR A 136 -22.10 2.94 1.53
N GLY A 137 -22.47 4.01 2.23
CA GLY A 137 -23.16 5.18 1.67
C GLY A 137 -22.36 6.48 1.73
N TYR A 138 -21.03 6.42 1.76
CA TYR A 138 -20.19 7.62 1.80
C TYR A 138 -20.10 8.31 0.44
N ALA A 139 -19.89 9.63 0.46
CA ALA A 139 -19.62 10.41 -0.73
C ALA A 139 -18.11 10.44 -1.02
N ILE A 140 -17.74 10.24 -2.29
CA ILE A 140 -16.37 10.48 -2.74
C ILE A 140 -16.17 12.01 -2.78
N PRO A 141 -15.06 12.55 -2.22
CA PRO A 141 -14.78 13.98 -2.30
C PRO A 141 -14.74 14.43 -3.77
N PRO A 142 -15.13 15.67 -4.10
CA PRO A 142 -15.18 16.17 -5.48
C PRO A 142 -13.76 16.40 -6.03
N LEU A 143 -13.08 15.30 -6.38
CA LEU A 143 -11.72 15.32 -6.90
C LEU A 143 -11.71 15.80 -8.35
N SER A 144 -10.87 16.79 -8.63
CA SER A 144 -10.57 17.21 -10.00
C SER A 144 -9.61 16.21 -10.65
N ILE A 145 -9.93 15.78 -11.87
CA ILE A 145 -9.17 14.78 -12.61
C ILE A 145 -8.66 15.39 -13.91
N LEU A 146 -7.36 15.26 -14.15
CA LEU A 146 -6.74 15.52 -15.45
C LEU A 146 -6.25 14.19 -16.01
N GLU A 147 -6.66 13.88 -17.23
CA GLU A 147 -6.31 12.64 -17.91
C GLU A 147 -5.20 12.85 -18.93
N LEU A 148 -4.25 11.92 -18.97
CA LEU A 148 -3.17 11.88 -19.94
C LEU A 148 -3.22 10.54 -20.70
N SER A 149 -3.41 10.62 -22.01
CA SER A 149 -3.34 9.46 -22.90
C SER A 149 -2.51 9.80 -24.14
N LEU A 150 -2.25 8.81 -24.99
CA LEU A 150 -1.60 9.05 -26.28
C LEU A 150 -2.64 9.10 -27.40
N GLU A 151 -2.36 9.91 -28.42
CA GLU A 151 -3.18 9.95 -29.63
C GLU A 151 -2.99 8.67 -30.48
N GLY A 152 -4.08 8.20 -31.08
CA GLY A 152 -4.12 6.97 -31.86
C GLY A 152 -4.44 5.73 -31.01
N ARG A 153 -5.29 4.85 -31.53
CA ARG A 153 -5.64 3.55 -30.92
C ARG A 153 -4.50 2.52 -31.06
N LEU A 154 -3.26 2.91 -30.80
CA LEU A 154 -2.15 1.95 -30.84
C LEU A 154 -2.26 0.98 -29.66
N SER A 155 -2.05 -0.30 -29.96
CA SER A 155 -1.64 -1.30 -28.97
C SER A 155 -0.36 -0.82 -28.28
N ASN A 156 -0.23 -1.11 -26.98
CA ASN A 156 0.91 -0.83 -26.09
C ASN A 156 2.05 0.05 -26.68
N PRO A 157 2.18 1.33 -26.28
CA PRO A 157 3.12 2.29 -26.87
C PRO A 157 4.60 1.93 -26.67
N ASN A 158 4.89 0.95 -25.81
CA ASN A 158 6.23 0.42 -25.62
C ASN A 158 6.77 -0.32 -26.87
N HIS A 159 5.91 -0.68 -27.85
CA HIS A 159 6.31 -1.37 -29.08
C HIS A 159 6.48 -0.45 -30.30
N GLY A 160 6.39 0.87 -30.11
CA GLY A 160 6.49 1.87 -31.17
C GLY A 160 5.25 2.77 -31.20
N GLY A 161 5.44 4.02 -31.63
CA GLY A 161 4.37 5.02 -31.70
C GLY A 161 4.90 6.45 -31.72
N VAL A 162 4.06 7.35 -32.21
CA VAL A 162 4.29 8.80 -32.13
C VAL A 162 3.93 9.26 -30.72
N PHE A 163 4.71 10.20 -30.17
CA PHE A 163 4.42 10.79 -28.87
C PHE A 163 3.58 12.06 -29.05
N GLN A 164 2.28 11.86 -29.21
CA GLN A 164 1.27 12.91 -29.18
C GLN A 164 0.47 12.77 -27.91
N LEU A 165 0.61 13.74 -27.00
CA LEU A 165 0.00 13.66 -25.67
C LEU A 165 -1.39 14.29 -25.72
N LEU A 166 -2.42 13.47 -25.52
CA LEU A 166 -3.78 13.94 -25.32
C LEU A 166 -3.98 14.25 -23.84
N VAL A 167 -4.41 15.48 -23.57
CA VAL A 167 -4.78 15.95 -22.23
C VAL A 167 -6.27 16.20 -22.19
N ARG A 168 -6.99 15.52 -21.29
CA ARG A 168 -8.42 15.76 -21.05
C ARG A 168 -8.63 16.32 -19.65
N VAL A 169 -9.38 17.41 -19.54
CA VAL A 169 -9.71 18.02 -18.25
C VAL A 169 -11.02 18.78 -18.40
N GLU A 170 -11.95 18.61 -17.45
CA GLU A 170 -13.26 19.31 -17.44
C GLU A 170 -14.08 19.16 -18.74
N GLY A 171 -13.93 18.03 -19.45
CA GLY A 171 -14.62 17.77 -20.71
C GLY A 171 -13.98 18.40 -21.94
N GLU A 172 -12.91 19.20 -21.78
CA GLU A 172 -12.07 19.66 -22.90
C GLU A 172 -10.97 18.63 -23.20
N GLU A 173 -10.71 18.40 -24.48
CA GLU A 173 -9.58 17.61 -24.97
C GLU A 173 -8.60 18.51 -25.72
N ARG A 174 -7.30 18.35 -25.45
CA ARG A 174 -6.23 19.07 -26.11
C ARG A 174 -5.13 18.10 -26.52
N CYS A 175 -4.73 18.12 -27.79
CA CYS A 175 -3.54 17.42 -28.24
C CYS A 175 -2.31 18.32 -28.10
N LEU A 176 -1.26 17.80 -27.47
CA LEU A 176 0.05 18.42 -27.38
C LEU A 176 1.03 17.64 -28.26
N GLU A 177 1.51 18.29 -29.30
CA GLU A 177 2.46 17.72 -30.27
C GLU A 177 3.90 17.83 -29.76
N GLY A 178 4.73 16.86 -30.15
CA GLY A 178 6.06 16.61 -29.59
C GLY A 178 7.24 17.16 -30.38
N ASP A 179 7.02 18.05 -31.35
CA ASP A 179 8.10 18.54 -32.23
C ASP A 179 9.10 19.44 -31.49
N ASP A 180 8.60 20.28 -30.57
CA ASP A 180 9.41 20.98 -29.57
C ASP A 180 9.08 20.48 -28.15
N GLY A 181 10.01 19.74 -27.57
CA GLY A 181 9.88 19.22 -26.22
C GLY A 181 9.76 20.31 -25.14
N ALA A 182 10.36 21.49 -25.35
CA ALA A 182 10.23 22.60 -24.40
C ALA A 182 8.82 23.19 -24.43
N GLU A 183 8.27 23.38 -25.63
CA GLU A 183 6.90 23.87 -25.82
C GLU A 183 5.86 22.90 -25.25
N LEU A 184 5.98 21.59 -25.53
CA LEU A 184 5.08 20.57 -24.99
C LEU A 184 5.05 20.62 -23.47
N LEU A 185 6.21 20.68 -22.82
CA LEU A 185 6.33 20.69 -21.36
C LEU A 185 5.82 22.01 -20.77
N ALA A 186 6.07 23.14 -21.44
CA ALA A 186 5.54 24.44 -21.02
C ALA A 186 4.00 24.46 -21.06
N ARG A 187 3.40 23.95 -22.15
CA ARG A 187 1.95 23.83 -22.29
C ARG A 187 1.35 22.87 -21.26
N LEU A 188 1.97 21.70 -21.04
CA LEU A 188 1.52 20.76 -20.01
C LEU A 188 1.60 21.38 -18.61
N ASN A 189 2.70 22.04 -18.27
CA ASN A 189 2.83 22.77 -17.01
C ASN A 189 1.75 23.85 -16.89
N GLN A 190 1.45 24.61 -17.94
CA GLN A 190 0.38 25.61 -17.91
C GLN A 190 -0.98 24.97 -17.56
N LEU A 191 -1.31 23.82 -18.16
CA LEU A 191 -2.54 23.09 -17.86
C LEU A 191 -2.56 22.59 -16.41
N LEU A 192 -1.46 22.00 -15.93
CA LEU A 192 -1.33 21.53 -14.55
C LEU A 192 -1.49 22.64 -13.52
N HIS A 193 -0.91 23.83 -13.77
CA HIS A 193 -1.05 24.98 -12.87
C HIS A 193 -2.45 25.60 -12.95
N ARG A 194 -3.04 25.68 -14.15
CA ARG A 194 -4.35 26.29 -14.36
C ARG A 194 -5.47 25.50 -13.70
N HIS A 195 -5.47 24.17 -13.88
CA HIS A 195 -6.55 23.31 -13.38
C HIS A 195 -6.27 22.73 -11.99
N ASP A 196 -5.00 22.71 -11.55
CA ASP A 196 -4.54 22.14 -10.28
C ASP A 196 -5.21 20.79 -9.91
N PRO A 197 -5.15 19.78 -10.79
CA PRO A 197 -5.90 18.52 -10.61
C PRO A 197 -5.49 17.73 -9.37
N ASP A 198 -6.45 17.15 -8.67
CA ASP A 198 -6.19 16.28 -7.50
C ASP A 198 -5.66 14.91 -7.93
N VAL A 199 -6.14 14.43 -9.09
CA VAL A 199 -5.75 13.15 -9.70
C VAL A 199 -5.22 13.40 -11.11
N ILE A 200 -4.02 12.89 -11.37
CA ILE A 200 -3.53 12.68 -12.73
C ILE A 200 -3.79 11.23 -13.07
N LEU A 201 -4.68 11.00 -14.01
CA LEU A 201 -5.10 9.68 -14.45
C LEU A 201 -4.51 9.41 -15.83
N THR A 202 -3.80 8.31 -15.99
CA THR A 202 -3.07 8.05 -17.25
C THR A 202 -3.42 6.72 -17.88
N ASP A 203 -3.22 6.62 -19.18
CA ASP A 203 -3.03 5.36 -19.89
C ASP A 203 -1.55 5.17 -20.20
N TRP A 204 -0.91 4.13 -19.63
CA TRP A 204 0.53 3.87 -19.78
C TRP A 204 1.43 4.94 -19.12
N GLY A 205 0.94 5.57 -18.05
CA GLY A 205 1.66 6.57 -17.26
C GLY A 205 2.96 6.08 -16.65
N ASP A 206 2.91 4.92 -15.99
CA ASP A 206 4.05 4.37 -15.27
C ASP A 206 5.11 3.82 -16.22
N SER A 207 4.68 3.13 -17.29
CA SER A 207 5.60 2.47 -18.22
C SER A 207 6.19 3.43 -19.26
N TYR A 208 5.42 4.46 -19.67
CA TYR A 208 5.73 5.19 -20.90
C TYR A 208 5.61 6.72 -20.76
N ILE A 209 4.41 7.25 -20.47
CA ILE A 209 4.16 8.71 -20.52
C ILE A 209 5.04 9.45 -19.52
N LEU A 210 4.97 9.12 -18.22
CA LEU A 210 5.73 9.86 -17.21
C LEU A 210 7.25 9.67 -17.34
N PRO A 211 7.79 8.46 -17.58
CA PRO A 211 9.21 8.30 -17.89
C PRO A 211 9.70 9.19 -19.04
N ARG A 212 8.94 9.26 -20.14
CA ARG A 212 9.31 10.06 -21.31
C ARG A 212 9.23 11.55 -21.03
N LEU A 213 8.18 12.01 -20.35
CA LEU A 213 8.05 13.40 -19.91
C LEU A 213 9.19 13.82 -18.97
N LEU A 214 9.55 12.98 -17.99
CA LEU A 214 10.66 13.25 -17.07
C LEU A 214 12.03 13.28 -17.78
N MET A 215 12.23 12.40 -18.77
CA MET A 215 13.43 12.41 -19.60
C MET A 215 13.50 13.70 -20.45
N LEU A 216 12.40 14.10 -21.08
CA LEU A 216 12.31 15.33 -21.85
C LEU A 216 12.59 16.56 -20.97
N ALA A 217 11.97 16.63 -19.79
CA ALA A 217 12.16 17.69 -18.80
C ALA A 217 13.62 17.84 -18.38
N SER A 218 14.30 16.71 -18.17
CA SER A 218 15.73 16.70 -17.84
C SER A 218 16.59 17.20 -19.01
N ARG A 219 16.24 16.82 -20.24
CA ARG A 219 16.99 17.20 -21.46
C ARG A 219 16.88 18.69 -21.77
N VAL A 220 15.69 19.28 -21.62
CA VAL A 220 15.44 20.70 -21.91
C VAL A 220 15.57 21.60 -20.68
N GLN A 221 15.93 21.03 -19.52
CA GLN A 221 16.10 21.73 -18.24
C GLN A 221 14.84 22.49 -17.78
N LEU A 222 13.65 22.01 -18.14
CA LEU A 222 12.37 22.56 -17.73
C LEU A 222 11.68 21.58 -16.76
N PRO A 223 11.60 21.88 -15.45
CA PRO A 223 11.00 20.98 -14.48
C PRO A 223 9.49 20.82 -14.73
N LEU A 224 9.01 19.58 -14.55
CA LEU A 224 7.60 19.24 -14.67
C LEU A 224 6.85 19.47 -13.36
N ALA A 225 5.72 20.17 -13.43
CA ALA A 225 4.86 20.50 -12.30
C ALA A 225 3.91 19.35 -11.91
N LEU A 226 4.38 18.10 -11.96
CA LEU A 226 3.60 16.92 -11.61
C LEU A 226 3.29 16.87 -10.12
N ASN A 227 4.25 17.23 -9.27
CA ASN A 227 4.03 17.32 -7.83
C ASN A 227 3.44 18.67 -7.44
N ARG A 228 2.51 18.65 -6.49
CA ARG A 228 2.09 19.86 -5.77
C ARG A 228 3.12 20.24 -4.70
N ASP A 229 3.84 19.27 -4.15
CA ASP A 229 5.04 19.51 -3.32
C ASP A 229 6.31 19.61 -4.22
N ALA A 230 6.65 20.83 -4.63
CA ALA A 230 7.80 21.08 -5.52
C ALA A 230 9.17 20.71 -4.91
N ALA A 231 9.26 20.56 -3.59
CA ALA A 231 10.50 20.14 -2.92
C ALA A 231 10.74 18.62 -3.01
N ARG A 232 9.77 17.86 -3.54
CA ARG A 232 9.86 16.41 -3.68
C ARG A 232 10.03 16.02 -5.15
N PRO A 233 10.93 15.07 -5.46
CA PRO A 233 10.95 14.44 -6.78
C PRO A 233 9.73 13.51 -6.93
N VAL A 234 9.42 13.11 -8.17
CA VAL A 234 8.47 12.03 -8.43
C VAL A 234 9.00 10.74 -7.79
N GLY A 235 8.16 10.06 -7.01
CA GLY A 235 8.52 8.78 -6.41
C GLY A 235 8.65 7.69 -7.48
N MET A 236 9.64 6.81 -7.35
CA MET A 236 9.89 5.76 -8.33
C MET A 236 10.00 4.40 -7.64
N GLN A 237 9.26 3.41 -8.14
CA GLN A 237 9.46 2.00 -7.81
C GLN A 237 9.83 1.23 -9.07
N ALA A 238 10.71 0.25 -8.92
CA ALA A 238 11.16 -0.62 -9.99
C ALA A 238 10.04 -1.59 -10.41
N PRO A 239 9.99 -1.99 -11.70
CA PRO A 239 9.07 -3.01 -12.18
C PRO A 239 9.26 -4.35 -11.48
N ARG A 240 8.16 -5.11 -11.35
CA ARG A 240 8.13 -6.41 -10.69
C ARG A 240 7.10 -7.31 -11.37
N SER A 241 7.37 -8.62 -11.37
CA SER A 241 6.42 -9.63 -11.83
C SER A 241 5.95 -10.48 -10.66
N TYR A 242 4.68 -10.87 -10.67
CA TYR A 242 4.08 -11.74 -9.67
C TYR A 242 3.09 -12.71 -10.31
N PHE A 243 2.87 -13.85 -9.67
CA PHE A 243 1.92 -14.86 -10.12
C PHE A 243 0.56 -14.62 -9.47
N SER A 244 -0.52 -14.61 -10.24
CA SER A 244 -1.89 -14.47 -9.75
C SER A 244 -2.84 -15.25 -10.64
N TYR A 245 -3.67 -16.12 -10.04
CA TYR A 245 -4.70 -16.91 -10.74
C TYR A 245 -4.18 -17.62 -12.02
N GLY A 246 -3.03 -18.30 -11.93
CA GLY A 246 -2.48 -19.03 -13.07
C GLY A 246 -1.73 -18.16 -14.11
N ARG A 247 -1.65 -16.84 -13.91
CA ARG A 247 -1.02 -15.89 -14.85
C ARG A 247 0.16 -15.17 -14.20
N ILE A 248 1.21 -14.92 -14.96
CA ILE A 248 2.29 -14.00 -14.57
C ILE A 248 1.85 -12.60 -14.97
N LEU A 249 1.62 -11.74 -13.98
CA LEU A 249 1.32 -10.32 -14.18
C LEU A 249 2.61 -9.54 -13.96
N ALA A 250 2.90 -8.61 -14.87
CA ALA A 250 4.03 -7.69 -14.77
C ALA A 250 3.54 -6.28 -14.44
N ASN A 251 4.02 -5.72 -13.33
CA ASN A 251 3.85 -4.32 -12.99
C ASN A 251 5.02 -3.52 -13.60
N ALA A 252 4.71 -2.46 -14.34
CA ALA A 252 5.68 -1.61 -15.04
C ALA A 252 6.54 -0.72 -14.10
N GLY A 253 6.40 -0.91 -12.78
CA GLY A 253 6.93 -0.02 -11.76
C GLY A 253 5.88 1.01 -11.36
N ALA A 254 6.24 1.89 -10.44
CA ALA A 254 5.34 2.96 -10.01
C ALA A 254 5.99 4.32 -10.19
N ARG A 255 5.19 5.30 -10.58
CA ARG A 255 5.47 6.72 -10.42
C ARG A 255 4.44 7.30 -9.47
N THR A 256 4.88 7.76 -8.31
CA THR A 256 3.99 8.34 -7.30
C THR A 256 4.23 9.83 -7.15
N LEU A 257 3.14 10.57 -6.97
CA LEU A 257 3.18 12.02 -6.84
C LEU A 257 2.94 12.44 -5.39
N TYR A 258 3.44 13.63 -5.05
CA TYR A 258 3.32 14.24 -3.73
C TYR A 258 2.40 15.45 -3.82
N GLY A 259 1.28 15.36 -3.10
CA GLY A 259 0.22 16.37 -3.13
C GLY A 259 -0.71 16.30 -4.33
N ARG A 260 -0.46 15.39 -5.28
CA ARG A 260 -1.42 14.89 -6.27
C ARG A 260 -1.45 13.36 -6.19
N LEU A 261 -2.54 12.75 -6.65
CA LEU A 261 -2.63 11.31 -6.84
C LEU A 261 -2.28 10.98 -8.30
N HIS A 262 -1.47 9.94 -8.52
CA HIS A 262 -1.28 9.36 -9.85
C HIS A 262 -1.76 7.92 -9.90
N VAL A 263 -2.67 7.67 -10.85
CA VAL A 263 -3.23 6.36 -11.13
C VAL A 263 -3.05 6.07 -12.61
N ASP A 264 -2.51 4.89 -12.93
CA ASP A 264 -2.34 4.42 -14.30
C ASP A 264 -3.34 3.30 -14.56
N ARG A 265 -4.27 3.51 -15.50
CA ARG A 265 -5.32 2.55 -15.85
C ARG A 265 -4.74 1.24 -16.37
N GLN A 266 -3.63 1.31 -17.10
CA GLN A 266 -3.01 0.15 -17.73
C GLN A 266 -2.10 -0.63 -16.75
N ASN A 267 -1.79 -0.03 -15.60
CA ASN A 267 -0.99 -0.64 -14.53
C ASN A 267 -1.81 -0.81 -13.25
N SER A 268 -3.14 -0.97 -13.38
CA SER A 268 -4.05 -1.16 -12.25
C SER A 268 -5.09 -2.25 -12.49
N PHE A 269 -4.82 -3.43 -11.94
CA PHE A 269 -5.76 -4.57 -11.97
C PHE A 269 -7.09 -4.22 -11.29
N VAL A 270 -7.03 -3.63 -10.10
CA VAL A 270 -8.23 -3.26 -9.32
C VAL A 270 -9.11 -2.29 -10.10
N MET A 271 -8.51 -1.26 -10.72
CA MET A 271 -9.27 -0.28 -11.50
C MET A 271 -9.85 -0.88 -12.78
N ALA A 272 -9.15 -1.83 -13.42
CA ALA A 272 -9.68 -2.52 -14.60
C ALA A 272 -10.95 -3.33 -14.28
N GLU A 273 -11.00 -3.97 -13.11
CA GLU A 273 -12.14 -4.80 -12.69
C GLU A 273 -13.28 -3.99 -12.06
N THR A 274 -12.96 -2.93 -11.30
CA THR A 274 -13.94 -2.25 -10.42
C THR A 274 -14.08 -0.75 -10.67
N GLY A 275 -13.32 -0.20 -11.62
CA GLY A 275 -13.26 1.23 -11.88
C GLY A 275 -12.62 2.03 -10.75
N PHE A 276 -12.70 3.36 -10.85
CA PHE A 276 -12.08 4.27 -9.88
C PHE A 276 -12.76 4.20 -8.50
N SER A 277 -14.08 4.05 -8.46
CA SER A 277 -14.83 3.93 -7.20
C SER A 277 -14.46 2.68 -6.42
N GLY A 278 -14.31 1.52 -7.09
CA GLY A 278 -13.88 0.29 -6.42
C GLY A 278 -12.43 0.35 -5.93
N LEU A 279 -11.54 1.05 -6.65
CA LEU A 279 -10.20 1.34 -6.15
C LEU A 279 -10.21 2.20 -4.87
N ILE A 280 -11.09 3.21 -4.80
CA ILE A 280 -11.26 4.04 -3.60
C ILE A 280 -11.78 3.19 -2.43
N GLU A 281 -12.80 2.36 -2.68
CA GLU A 281 -13.35 1.44 -1.68
C GLU A 281 -12.27 0.53 -1.10
N GLN A 282 -11.50 -0.14 -1.97
CA GLN A 282 -10.41 -1.02 -1.51
C GLN A 282 -9.36 -0.25 -0.72
N ALA A 283 -8.96 0.95 -1.15
CA ALA A 283 -7.99 1.76 -0.42
C ALA A 283 -8.49 2.18 0.96
N ARG A 284 -9.79 2.51 1.09
CA ARG A 284 -10.45 2.85 2.36
C ARG A 284 -10.45 1.66 3.32
N VAL A 285 -11.01 0.52 2.90
CA VAL A 285 -11.15 -0.69 3.73
C VAL A 285 -9.79 -1.23 4.16
N THR A 286 -8.81 -1.25 3.26
CA THR A 286 -7.48 -1.82 3.54
C THR A 286 -6.51 -0.83 4.17
N LYS A 287 -6.90 0.46 4.25
CA LYS A 287 -6.06 1.58 4.69
C LYS A 287 -4.74 1.71 3.92
N VAL A 288 -4.70 1.22 2.68
CA VAL A 288 -3.55 1.32 1.79
C VAL A 288 -3.64 2.62 0.99
N PRO A 289 -2.60 3.48 0.95
CA PRO A 289 -2.64 4.70 0.14
C PRO A 289 -3.07 4.43 -1.30
N LEU A 290 -4.00 5.24 -1.83
CA LEU A 290 -4.66 5.00 -3.11
C LEU A 290 -3.69 4.72 -4.27
N GLN A 291 -2.60 5.50 -4.37
CA GLN A 291 -1.58 5.30 -5.40
C GLN A 291 -0.86 3.95 -5.28
N HIS A 292 -0.70 3.43 -4.06
CA HIS A 292 -0.12 2.11 -3.85
C HIS A 292 -1.14 1.01 -4.16
N MET A 293 -2.38 1.16 -3.65
CA MET A 293 -3.46 0.19 -3.88
C MET A 293 -3.74 -0.01 -5.38
N ALA A 294 -3.61 1.05 -6.18
CA ALA A 294 -3.77 0.98 -7.62
C ALA A 294 -2.82 -0.04 -8.28
N ARG A 295 -1.68 -0.36 -7.68
CA ARG A 295 -0.57 -1.11 -8.29
C ARG A 295 -0.29 -2.45 -7.61
N THR A 296 -1.14 -2.84 -6.67
CA THR A 296 -0.96 -4.03 -5.83
C THR A 296 -2.10 -5.01 -6.04
N THR A 297 -1.90 -6.24 -5.57
CA THR A 297 -2.93 -7.28 -5.59
C THR A 297 -3.90 -7.12 -4.42
N THR A 298 -5.07 -7.74 -4.52
CA THR A 298 -6.03 -7.87 -3.42
C THR A 298 -5.38 -8.47 -2.16
N GLY A 299 -4.46 -9.43 -2.32
CA GLY A 299 -3.71 -10.02 -1.21
C GLY A 299 -2.91 -9.00 -0.40
N THR A 300 -2.38 -7.95 -1.04
CA THR A 300 -1.71 -6.85 -0.33
C THR A 300 -2.68 -6.09 0.57
N GLY A 301 -3.91 -5.88 0.10
CA GLY A 301 -4.99 -5.28 0.89
C GLY A 301 -5.34 -6.13 2.12
N ILE A 302 -5.51 -7.44 1.94
CA ILE A 302 -5.77 -8.38 3.05
C ILE A 302 -4.63 -8.35 4.06
N THR A 303 -3.37 -8.38 3.61
CA THR A 303 -2.21 -8.25 4.50
C THR A 303 -2.26 -6.93 5.26
N ALA A 304 -2.61 -5.81 4.63
CA ALA A 304 -2.72 -4.52 5.31
C ALA A 304 -3.79 -4.53 6.42
N MET A 305 -4.92 -5.21 6.21
CA MET A 305 -5.96 -5.39 7.23
C MET A 305 -5.48 -6.26 8.42
N GLN A 306 -4.67 -7.29 8.14
CA GLN A 306 -4.02 -8.09 9.18
C GLN A 306 -3.00 -7.27 9.99
N LEU A 307 -2.20 -6.43 9.32
CA LEU A 307 -1.25 -5.53 9.98
C LEU A 307 -1.95 -4.49 10.86
N GLU A 308 -3.09 -3.95 10.40
CA GLU A 308 -3.93 -3.07 11.21
C GLU A 308 -4.45 -3.79 12.46
N THR A 309 -4.98 -5.00 12.29
CA THR A 309 -5.49 -5.82 13.39
C THR A 309 -4.39 -6.09 14.42
N ALA A 310 -3.20 -6.52 13.97
CA ALA A 310 -2.04 -6.71 14.83
C ALA A 310 -1.64 -5.42 15.57
N HIS A 311 -1.64 -4.28 14.88
CA HIS A 311 -1.35 -2.99 15.50
C HIS A 311 -2.36 -2.62 16.61
N ARG A 312 -3.66 -2.74 16.31
CA ARG A 312 -4.74 -2.47 17.27
C ARG A 312 -4.63 -3.36 18.50
N ASP A 313 -4.29 -4.63 18.30
CA ASP A 313 -4.24 -5.64 19.36
C ASP A 313 -2.87 -5.67 20.08
N GLY A 314 -1.99 -4.69 19.81
CA GLY A 314 -0.68 -4.55 20.44
C GLY A 314 0.32 -5.68 20.11
N ILE A 315 0.10 -6.37 18.99
CA ILE A 315 0.92 -7.50 18.53
C ILE A 315 2.09 -6.99 17.69
N LEU A 316 3.28 -7.52 17.97
CA LEU A 316 4.50 -7.25 17.23
C LEU A 316 4.43 -7.81 15.82
N ILE A 317 4.71 -6.96 14.82
CA ILE A 317 4.75 -7.34 13.40
C ILE A 317 6.20 -7.68 13.02
N PRO A 318 6.55 -8.96 12.79
CA PRO A 318 7.94 -9.35 12.53
C PRO A 318 8.42 -8.92 11.13
N TYR A 319 9.66 -8.43 11.04
CA TYR A 319 10.30 -8.06 9.76
C TYR A 319 10.56 -9.26 8.84
N ARG A 320 10.87 -10.42 9.42
CA ARG A 320 11.12 -11.67 8.68
C ARG A 320 10.39 -12.78 9.41
N LYS A 321 9.49 -13.46 8.71
CA LYS A 321 8.91 -14.73 9.16
C LYS A 321 10.05 -15.75 9.24
N ARG A 322 10.37 -16.19 10.46
CA ARG A 322 11.44 -17.17 10.73
C ARG A 322 10.88 -18.55 11.07
N GLU A 323 9.57 -18.73 10.99
CA GLU A 323 8.92 -20.04 11.12
C GLU A 323 8.61 -20.54 9.71
N PRO A 324 9.56 -21.22 9.04
CA PRO A 324 9.18 -22.09 7.96
C PRO A 324 8.23 -23.15 8.52
N GLU A 325 7.26 -23.55 7.72
CA GLU A 325 6.51 -24.77 7.96
C GLU A 325 7.50 -25.91 8.23
N GLU A 326 7.16 -26.80 9.17
CA GLU A 326 8.00 -27.96 9.43
C GLU A 326 8.24 -28.75 8.14
N PHE A 327 9.42 -29.35 8.03
CA PHE A 327 9.76 -30.12 6.83
C PHE A 327 8.76 -31.28 6.66
N LYS A 328 8.03 -31.26 5.54
CA LYS A 328 7.16 -32.36 5.10
C LYS A 328 7.83 -33.13 3.97
N SER A 329 7.72 -34.44 4.01
CA SER A 329 8.10 -35.30 2.89
C SER A 329 7.17 -35.11 1.70
N ALA A 330 7.62 -35.48 0.49
CA ALA A 330 6.79 -35.40 -0.71
C ALA A 330 5.50 -36.24 -0.61
N LEU A 331 5.55 -37.35 0.14
CA LEU A 331 4.39 -38.22 0.35
C LEU A 331 3.36 -37.56 1.29
N GLU A 332 3.83 -36.88 2.33
CA GLU A 332 2.98 -36.13 3.24
C GLU A 332 2.31 -34.96 2.52
N LEU A 333 3.03 -34.21 1.69
CA LEU A 333 2.44 -33.14 0.88
C LEU A 333 1.31 -33.64 -0.03
N LEU A 334 1.48 -34.78 -0.69
CA LEU A 334 0.44 -35.39 -1.54
C LEU A 334 -0.81 -35.82 -0.75
N HIS A 335 -0.64 -36.14 0.53
CA HIS A 335 -1.73 -36.57 1.40
C HIS A 335 -2.41 -35.38 2.10
N THR A 336 -1.65 -34.34 2.50
CA THR A 336 -2.17 -33.21 3.28
C THR A 336 -2.63 -32.03 2.44
N ASP A 337 -2.00 -31.79 1.27
CA ASP A 337 -2.31 -30.64 0.40
C ASP A 337 -3.12 -31.07 -0.83
N GLN A 338 -4.24 -31.76 -0.60
CA GLN A 338 -5.18 -32.04 -1.68
C GLN A 338 -5.97 -30.78 -2.03
N GLY A 339 -5.95 -30.41 -3.32
CA GLY A 339 -6.79 -29.33 -3.83
C GLY A 339 -8.28 -29.71 -3.80
N GLY A 340 -9.14 -28.77 -4.20
CA GLY A 340 -10.57 -29.02 -4.29
C GLY A 340 -10.89 -30.19 -5.24
N LEU A 341 -11.90 -30.98 -4.88
CA LEU A 341 -12.41 -32.07 -5.71
C LEU A 341 -13.06 -31.51 -6.98
N VAL A 342 -12.59 -31.94 -8.15
CA VAL A 342 -13.15 -31.56 -9.45
C VAL A 342 -13.79 -32.78 -10.10
N TYR A 343 -15.10 -32.72 -10.34
CA TYR A 343 -15.80 -33.72 -11.14
C TYR A 343 -15.72 -33.35 -12.63
N ALA A 344 -15.24 -34.29 -13.45
CA ALA A 344 -15.26 -34.11 -14.89
C ALA A 344 -16.72 -34.17 -15.39
N PRO A 345 -17.26 -33.10 -16.01
CA PRO A 345 -18.63 -33.12 -16.51
C PRO A 345 -18.74 -34.02 -17.75
N ALA A 346 -19.95 -34.53 -18.01
CA ALA A 346 -20.23 -35.23 -19.26
C ALA A 346 -20.04 -34.27 -20.45
N LEU A 347 -19.20 -34.64 -21.42
CA LEU A 347 -18.94 -33.84 -22.61
C LEU A 347 -20.17 -33.85 -23.54
N GLY A 348 -20.65 -32.68 -23.93
CA GLY A 348 -21.80 -32.55 -24.82
C GLY A 348 -22.44 -31.18 -24.75
N TYR A 349 -23.47 -30.98 -25.56
CA TYR A 349 -24.37 -29.83 -25.47
C TYR A 349 -25.43 -30.12 -24.41
N HIS A 350 -25.61 -29.18 -23.47
CA HIS A 350 -26.55 -29.30 -22.37
C HIS A 350 -27.44 -28.06 -22.33
N GLU A 351 -28.72 -28.25 -22.07
CA GLU A 351 -29.71 -27.18 -21.87
C GLU A 351 -30.24 -27.22 -20.43
N ASN A 352 -30.78 -26.11 -19.94
CA ASN A 352 -31.34 -25.98 -18.58
C ASN A 352 -30.32 -26.24 -17.45
N VAL A 353 -29.11 -25.72 -17.60
CA VAL A 353 -28.05 -25.82 -16.58
C VAL A 353 -28.22 -24.73 -15.51
N GLY A 354 -28.15 -25.12 -14.24
CA GLY A 354 -28.08 -24.21 -13.10
C GLY A 354 -26.69 -24.19 -12.47
N GLU A 355 -26.19 -23.01 -12.15
CA GLU A 355 -24.94 -22.81 -11.42
C GLU A 355 -25.24 -22.44 -9.97
N LEU A 356 -24.59 -23.11 -9.04
CA LEU A 356 -24.66 -22.82 -7.61
C LEU A 356 -23.25 -22.52 -7.13
N ASP A 357 -23.06 -21.32 -6.60
CA ASP A 357 -21.80 -20.90 -5.97
C ASP A 357 -21.98 -20.73 -4.47
N PHE A 358 -20.96 -21.12 -3.71
CA PHE A 358 -20.92 -20.91 -2.26
C PHE A 358 -20.26 -19.56 -1.98
N ALA A 359 -21.09 -18.57 -1.66
CA ALA A 359 -20.62 -17.25 -1.27
C ALA A 359 -19.57 -17.35 -0.13
N SER A 360 -18.33 -16.97 -0.44
CA SER A 360 -17.22 -16.92 0.53
C SER A 360 -17.02 -18.23 1.31
N MET A 361 -17.01 -19.38 0.62
CA MET A 361 -16.82 -20.71 1.23
C MET A 361 -15.62 -20.76 2.19
N TYR A 362 -14.41 -20.42 1.72
CA TYR A 362 -13.19 -20.51 2.54
C TYR A 362 -13.23 -19.57 3.77
N PRO A 363 -13.56 -18.27 3.66
CA PRO A 363 -13.75 -17.42 4.84
C PRO A 363 -14.77 -17.95 5.86
N SER A 364 -15.87 -18.54 5.38
CA SER A 364 -16.89 -19.12 6.23
C SER A 364 -16.37 -20.33 7.00
N ILE A 365 -15.60 -21.21 6.34
CA ILE A 365 -14.92 -22.35 6.98
C ILE A 365 -13.91 -21.83 8.01
N MET A 366 -13.06 -20.88 7.65
CA MET A 366 -12.05 -20.32 8.56
C MET A 366 -12.68 -19.74 9.84
N THR A 367 -13.76 -18.99 9.70
CA THR A 367 -14.46 -18.37 10.84
C THR A 367 -15.18 -19.42 11.70
N ARG A 368 -15.91 -20.35 11.06
CA ARG A 368 -16.71 -21.37 11.76
C ARG A 368 -15.83 -22.31 12.58
N PHE A 369 -14.65 -22.64 12.08
CA PHE A 369 -13.76 -23.62 12.69
C PHE A 369 -12.49 -23.01 13.29
N ASN A 370 -12.43 -21.67 13.40
CA ASN A 370 -11.31 -20.95 13.99
C ASN A 370 -9.95 -21.32 13.37
N ILE A 371 -9.90 -21.40 12.04
CA ILE A 371 -8.69 -21.75 11.29
C ILE A 371 -7.83 -20.51 11.12
N SER A 372 -6.66 -20.51 11.74
CA SER A 372 -5.63 -19.48 11.61
C SER A 372 -4.24 -20.08 11.88
N PRO A 373 -3.14 -19.51 11.38
CA PRO A 373 -1.80 -20.05 11.63
C PRO A 373 -1.50 -20.26 13.13
N GLU A 374 -1.95 -19.36 14.00
CA GLU A 374 -1.75 -19.43 15.45
C GLU A 374 -2.62 -20.48 16.16
N THR A 375 -3.62 -21.07 15.50
CA THR A 375 -4.49 -22.10 16.09
C THR A 375 -4.04 -23.52 15.73
N VAL A 376 -3.06 -23.67 14.83
CA VAL A 376 -2.48 -24.97 14.46
C VAL A 376 -1.41 -25.36 15.48
N ASN A 377 -1.54 -26.55 16.09
CA ASN A 377 -0.61 -27.09 17.08
C ASN A 377 -0.30 -26.12 18.24
N CYS A 378 -1.27 -25.29 18.66
CA CYS A 378 -1.05 -24.36 19.77
C CYS A 378 -0.65 -25.13 21.04
N SER A 379 0.25 -24.54 21.83
CA SER A 379 0.60 -25.04 23.16
C SER A 379 -0.61 -25.15 24.09
N CYS A 380 -1.63 -24.33 23.84
CA CYS A 380 -2.89 -24.29 24.58
C CYS A 380 -3.70 -25.59 24.52
N CYS A 381 -3.58 -26.36 23.43
CA CYS A 381 -4.33 -27.59 23.17
C CYS A 381 -3.45 -28.84 23.24
N ALA A 382 -2.17 -28.72 23.62
CA ALA A 382 -1.20 -29.83 23.60
C ALA A 382 -1.62 -31.06 24.44
N HIS A 383 -2.57 -30.88 25.36
CA HIS A 383 -3.08 -31.92 26.24
C HIS A 383 -4.61 -32.08 26.17
N ASP A 384 -5.28 -31.46 25.20
CA ASP A 384 -6.73 -31.59 25.03
C ASP A 384 -7.03 -32.68 23.98
N PRO A 385 -7.48 -33.88 24.38
CA PRO A 385 -7.86 -34.94 23.45
C PRO A 385 -9.15 -34.64 22.68
N ALA A 386 -9.91 -33.61 23.08
CA ALA A 386 -11.09 -33.11 22.37
C ALA A 386 -10.76 -31.94 21.45
N ALA A 387 -9.49 -31.51 21.36
CA ALA A 387 -9.08 -30.53 20.37
C ALA A 387 -9.46 -31.04 18.97
N PRO A 388 -10.19 -30.26 18.17
CA PRO A 388 -10.58 -30.70 16.85
C PRO A 388 -9.29 -31.03 16.07
N PRO A 389 -9.22 -32.20 15.41
CA PRO A 389 -8.10 -32.48 14.54
C PRO A 389 -8.00 -31.33 13.53
N PRO A 390 -6.79 -30.96 13.07
CA PRO A 390 -6.66 -30.02 11.95
C PRO A 390 -7.61 -30.51 10.87
N LEU A 391 -8.55 -29.66 10.46
CA LEU A 391 -9.57 -30.04 9.49
C LEU A 391 -8.86 -30.58 8.26
N ILE A 392 -8.86 -31.89 8.12
CA ILE A 392 -8.52 -32.56 6.88
C ILE A 392 -9.78 -32.40 6.03
N PRO A 393 -9.75 -31.60 4.96
CA PRO A 393 -10.90 -31.44 4.09
C PRO A 393 -11.32 -32.76 3.45
#